data_AF-A0A914Z0M4-F1
#
_entry.id   AF-A0A914Z0M4-F1
#
_cell.length_a   1.000
_cell.length_b   1.000
_cell.length_c   1.000
_cell.angle_alpha   90.00
_cell.angle_beta   90.00
_cell.angle_gamma   90.00
#
_symmetry.space_group_name_H-M   'P 1'
#
loop_
_entity.id
_entity.type
_entity.pdbx_description
1 polymer ?
#
loop_
_entity_poly.entity_id
_entity_poly.type
_entity_poly.pdbx_seq_one_letter_code
_entity_poly.pdbx_strand_id
1 'polypeptide(L)'
;MKAFQSANFVTDNYYSIERVYISNQNFGILKKNETLPAFAENIKSIELSSNAISDIENGTFDKFNQLETLKISGNKLKNLSSGVLTEKLGKTLTTLRLNEYQLSVTSIDFKYMTNLNTLDLDNNNYIDKVIASSTWTFPKSLSNLTTLILNYCNITNISENAFENLR
;
A
#
# COMPACT_ATOMS: atom_id res chain seq x y z
N MET A 1 6.48 9.10 -19.22
CA MET A 1 7.67 9.32 -18.37
C MET A 1 8.46 8.01 -18.32
N LYS A 2 9.68 7.99 -18.87
CA LYS A 2 10.51 6.79 -19.07
C LYS A 2 11.56 6.64 -17.96
N ALA A 3 11.16 6.60 -16.69
CA ALA A 3 12.13 6.60 -15.58
C ALA A 3 13.07 5.38 -15.59
N PHE A 4 12.70 4.27 -16.24
CA PHE A 4 13.48 3.03 -16.24
C PHE A 4 13.89 2.51 -17.62
N GLN A 5 13.49 3.16 -18.73
CA GLN A 5 13.85 2.70 -20.09
C GLN A 5 15.19 3.25 -20.60
N SER A 6 15.77 4.26 -19.95
CA SER A 6 16.99 4.93 -20.45
C SER A 6 18.29 4.41 -19.85
N ALA A 7 18.23 3.43 -18.96
CA ALA A 7 19.43 2.81 -18.44
C ALA A 7 19.57 1.43 -19.07
N ASN A 8 20.59 1.31 -19.92
CA ASN A 8 21.24 0.05 -20.26
C ASN A 8 21.79 -0.55 -18.96
N PHE A 9 20.92 -1.14 -18.14
CA PHE A 9 21.30 -1.82 -16.93
C PHE A 9 21.86 -3.19 -17.33
N VAL A 10 23.19 -3.24 -17.38
CA VAL A 10 23.96 -4.50 -17.44
C VAL A 10 23.41 -5.43 -16.36
N THR A 11 22.94 -6.60 -16.75
CA THR A 11 22.08 -7.52 -15.99
C THR A 11 22.76 -8.25 -14.83
N ASP A 12 24.04 -7.99 -14.56
CA ASP A 12 24.86 -9.04 -13.93
C ASP A 12 25.12 -8.83 -12.43
N ASN A 13 24.51 -7.84 -11.75
CA ASN A 13 24.80 -7.59 -10.32
C ASN A 13 23.62 -7.11 -9.44
N TYR A 14 22.36 -7.25 -9.87
CA TYR A 14 21.20 -6.83 -9.04
C TYR A 14 20.77 -7.84 -7.98
N TYR A 15 21.44 -8.99 -7.87
CA TYR A 15 21.06 -10.07 -6.95
C TYR A 15 21.07 -9.69 -5.46
N SER A 16 21.63 -8.54 -5.07
CA SER A 16 21.70 -8.10 -3.67
C SER A 16 20.73 -6.97 -3.28
N ILE A 17 20.02 -6.36 -4.24
CA ILE A 17 19.10 -5.26 -3.88
C ILE A 17 17.86 -5.85 -3.24
N GLU A 18 17.57 -5.43 -2.01
CA GLU A 18 16.36 -5.80 -1.28
C GLU A 18 15.41 -4.62 -1.07
N ARG A 19 15.88 -3.38 -1.24
CA ARG A 19 15.12 -2.18 -0.90
C ARG A 19 15.23 -1.15 -2.01
N VAL A 20 14.09 -0.62 -2.44
CA VAL A 20 13.99 0.43 -3.44
C VAL A 20 13.32 1.64 -2.81
N TYR A 21 14.01 2.78 -2.88
CA TYR A 21 13.52 4.07 -2.38
C TYR A 21 13.47 5.05 -3.53
N ILE A 22 12.27 5.50 -3.87
CA ILE A 22 12.06 6.48 -4.92
C ILE A 22 11.05 7.49 -4.40
N SER A 23 11.46 8.75 -4.34
CA SER A 23 10.59 9.85 -3.91
C SER A 23 10.78 11.06 -4.81
N ASN A 24 9.81 11.97 -4.76
CA ASN A 24 9.82 13.24 -5.47
C ASN A 24 9.88 13.09 -7.01
N GLN A 25 9.27 12.03 -7.54
CA GLN A 25 9.06 11.83 -8.98
C GLN A 25 7.60 12.16 -9.38
N ASN A 26 7.28 12.05 -10.67
CA ASN A 26 5.93 12.34 -11.19
C ASN A 26 5.33 11.13 -11.92
N PHE A 27 5.14 10.01 -11.22
CA PHE A 27 4.73 8.75 -11.86
C PHE A 27 3.34 8.83 -12.51
N GLY A 28 2.42 9.61 -11.94
CA GLY A 28 1.04 9.63 -12.41
C GLY A 28 0.39 8.26 -12.17
N ILE A 29 0.50 7.33 -13.11
CA ILE A 29 -0.05 5.98 -12.97
C ILE A 29 1.10 4.99 -12.83
N LEU A 30 1.07 4.16 -11.77
CA LEU A 30 1.94 2.99 -11.71
C LEU A 30 1.36 1.91 -12.64
N LYS A 31 2.08 1.67 -13.73
CA LYS A 31 1.72 0.69 -14.74
C LYS A 31 2.44 -0.63 -14.50
N LYS A 32 1.70 -1.72 -14.63
CA LYS A 32 2.24 -3.07 -14.47
C LYS A 32 3.32 -3.30 -15.52
N ASN A 33 4.47 -3.83 -15.10
CA ASN A 33 5.64 -4.13 -15.95
C ASN A 33 6.34 -2.93 -16.61
N GLU A 34 5.88 -1.69 -16.43
CA GLU A 34 6.54 -0.50 -17.01
C GLU A 34 7.22 0.37 -15.95
N THR A 35 6.60 0.50 -14.77
CA THR A 35 7.00 1.51 -13.79
C THR A 35 7.96 1.00 -12.71
N LEU A 36 8.02 -0.31 -12.46
CA LEU A 36 8.94 -0.87 -11.45
C LEU A 36 9.95 -1.82 -12.10
N PRO A 37 11.19 -1.87 -11.58
CA PRO A 37 12.29 -2.57 -12.21
C PRO A 37 12.05 -4.08 -12.37
N ALA A 38 12.73 -4.68 -13.35
CA ALA A 38 12.63 -6.09 -13.68
C ALA A 38 13.20 -7.05 -12.60
N PHE A 39 13.96 -6.55 -11.62
CA PHE A 39 14.60 -7.34 -10.57
C PHE A 39 13.72 -7.57 -9.32
N ALA A 40 12.48 -7.99 -9.53
CA ALA A 40 11.48 -8.10 -8.46
C ALA A 40 11.73 -9.22 -7.43
N GLU A 41 12.61 -10.17 -7.74
CA GLU A 41 12.71 -11.44 -7.00
C GLU A 41 13.24 -11.28 -5.56
N ASN A 42 14.10 -10.31 -5.29
CA ASN A 42 14.75 -10.12 -3.97
C ASN A 42 14.25 -8.88 -3.21
N ILE A 43 13.34 -8.10 -3.79
CA ILE A 43 12.86 -6.86 -3.15
C ILE A 43 11.92 -7.19 -2.00
N LYS A 44 12.32 -6.72 -0.81
CA LYS A 44 11.59 -6.80 0.46
C LYS A 44 10.93 -5.48 0.84
N SER A 45 11.43 -4.35 0.34
CA SER A 45 10.87 -3.03 0.68
C SER A 45 10.79 -2.11 -0.53
N ILE A 46 9.61 -1.52 -0.73
CA ILE A 46 9.36 -0.51 -1.75
C ILE A 46 8.82 0.74 -1.05
N GLU A 47 9.52 1.85 -1.28
CA GLU A 47 9.11 3.20 -0.88
C GLU A 47 8.89 4.04 -2.14
N LEU A 48 7.65 4.48 -2.33
CA LEU A 48 7.18 5.28 -3.46
C LEU A 48 6.45 6.55 -2.99
N SER A 49 6.75 7.02 -1.77
CA SER A 49 6.11 8.21 -1.24
C SER A 49 6.45 9.47 -2.04
N SER A 50 5.50 10.41 -2.10
CA SER A 50 5.67 11.71 -2.76
C SER A 50 6.03 11.61 -4.26
N ASN A 51 5.39 10.70 -5.00
CA ASN A 51 5.63 10.52 -6.44
C ASN A 51 4.44 10.91 -7.34
N ALA A 52 3.48 11.67 -6.80
CA ALA A 52 2.27 12.10 -7.48
C ALA A 52 1.47 10.95 -8.14
N ILE A 53 1.51 9.76 -7.54
CA ILE A 53 0.78 8.58 -8.02
C ILE A 53 -0.73 8.82 -7.83
N SER A 54 -1.49 8.88 -8.91
CA SER A 54 -2.95 9.03 -8.91
C SER A 54 -3.68 7.70 -9.07
N ASP A 55 -3.03 6.67 -9.61
CA ASP A 55 -3.62 5.33 -9.78
C ASP A 55 -2.54 4.24 -9.85
N ILE A 56 -2.94 3.00 -9.55
CA ILE A 56 -2.07 1.81 -9.59
C ILE A 56 -2.81 0.70 -10.35
N GLU A 57 -2.23 0.25 -11.47
CA GLU A 57 -2.80 -0.84 -12.23
C GLU A 57 -2.81 -2.15 -11.44
N ASN A 58 -3.84 -2.97 -11.69
CA ASN A 58 -4.01 -4.26 -11.02
C ASN A 58 -2.79 -5.17 -11.23
N GLY A 59 -2.29 -5.75 -10.14
CA GLY A 59 -1.15 -6.64 -10.16
C GLY A 59 0.19 -5.96 -10.44
N THR A 60 0.28 -4.64 -10.26
CA THR A 60 1.57 -3.90 -10.34
C THR A 60 2.64 -4.52 -9.44
N PHE A 61 2.25 -5.06 -8.28
CA PHE A 61 3.18 -5.65 -7.31
C PHE A 61 3.30 -7.19 -7.38
N ASP A 62 2.65 -7.86 -8.34
CA ASP A 62 2.54 -9.34 -8.39
C ASP A 62 3.87 -10.09 -8.56
N LYS A 63 4.92 -9.40 -9.00
CA LYS A 63 6.25 -10.00 -9.22
C LYS A 63 7.14 -9.95 -7.97
N PHE A 64 6.80 -9.13 -6.98
CA PHE A 64 7.62 -8.96 -5.77
C PHE A 64 7.26 -10.00 -4.72
N ASN A 65 7.68 -11.24 -4.97
CA ASN A 65 7.33 -12.41 -4.14
C ASN A 65 7.94 -12.40 -2.74
N GLN A 66 8.83 -11.44 -2.42
CA GLN A 66 9.44 -11.27 -1.11
C GLN A 66 9.06 -9.92 -0.47
N LEU A 67 8.09 -9.18 -1.04
CA LEU A 67 7.77 -7.82 -0.58
C LEU A 67 7.09 -7.85 0.80
N GLU A 68 7.79 -7.32 1.79
CA GLU A 68 7.33 -7.22 3.18
C GLU A 68 6.79 -5.83 3.50
N THR A 69 7.38 -4.78 2.90
CA THR A 69 7.04 -3.39 3.19
C THR A 69 6.69 -2.62 1.93
N LEU A 70 5.49 -2.07 1.88
CA LEU A 70 5.04 -1.15 0.82
C LEU A 70 4.63 0.18 1.43
N LYS A 71 5.27 1.26 0.98
CA LYS A 71 4.97 2.63 1.39
C LYS A 71 4.68 3.47 0.17
N ILE A 72 3.48 4.03 0.11
CA ILE A 72 3.00 4.83 -1.03
C ILE A 72 2.37 6.14 -0.57
N SER A 73 2.87 6.72 0.52
CA SER A 73 2.29 7.89 1.19
C SER A 73 2.56 9.21 0.48
N GLY A 74 1.73 10.23 0.69
CA GLY A 74 1.93 11.56 0.09
C GLY A 74 1.83 11.58 -1.44
N ASN A 75 1.07 10.67 -2.02
CA ASN A 75 0.71 10.61 -3.43
C ASN A 75 -0.62 11.35 -3.69
N LYS A 76 -1.37 10.92 -4.71
CA LYS A 76 -2.65 11.52 -5.13
C LYS A 76 -3.73 10.44 -5.25
N LEU A 77 -3.60 9.37 -4.46
CA LEU A 77 -4.53 8.26 -4.52
C LEU A 77 -5.85 8.67 -3.86
N LYS A 78 -6.94 8.45 -4.58
CA LYS A 78 -8.31 8.64 -4.05
C LYS A 78 -8.97 7.31 -3.72
N ASN A 79 -8.60 6.27 -4.46
CA ASN A 79 -9.07 4.91 -4.29
C ASN A 79 -7.90 3.96 -4.51
N LEU A 80 -8.03 2.72 -4.03
CA LEU A 80 -7.13 1.62 -4.35
C LEU A 80 -7.94 0.47 -4.92
N SER A 81 -7.73 0.12 -6.20
CA SER A 81 -8.45 -0.99 -6.83
C SER A 81 -8.20 -2.31 -6.08
N SER A 82 -9.22 -3.18 -6.02
CA SER A 82 -9.13 -4.51 -5.37
C SER A 82 -8.06 -5.41 -6.00
N GLY A 83 -7.66 -5.12 -7.24
CA GLY A 83 -6.58 -5.82 -7.91
C GLY A 83 -5.17 -5.35 -7.54
N VAL A 84 -5.00 -4.36 -6.65
CA VAL A 84 -3.67 -3.91 -6.20
C VAL A 84 -3.16 -4.77 -5.04
N LEU A 85 -4.00 -5.03 -4.04
CA LEU A 85 -3.69 -5.84 -2.86
C LEU A 85 -4.02 -7.32 -3.12
N THR A 86 -3.29 -7.93 -4.06
CA THR A 86 -3.57 -9.30 -4.52
C THR A 86 -3.24 -10.36 -3.47
N GLU A 87 -3.76 -11.57 -3.66
CA GLU A 87 -3.44 -12.73 -2.81
C GLU A 87 -1.93 -12.99 -2.71
N LYS A 88 -1.19 -12.79 -3.81
CA LYS A 88 0.27 -12.94 -3.82
C LYS A 88 0.94 -11.96 -2.87
N LEU A 89 0.54 -10.70 -2.91
CA LEU A 89 1.09 -9.67 -2.03
C LEU A 89 0.72 -9.94 -0.57
N GLY A 90 -0.50 -10.40 -0.31
CA GLY A 90 -0.97 -10.75 1.03
C GLY A 90 -0.19 -11.88 1.72
N LYS A 91 0.51 -12.73 0.95
CA LYS A 91 1.37 -13.80 1.49
C LYS A 91 2.67 -13.29 2.11
N THR A 92 3.12 -12.09 1.76
CA THR A 92 4.42 -11.56 2.21
C THR A 92 4.35 -10.20 2.88
N LEU A 93 3.36 -9.37 2.55
CA LEU A 93 3.28 -8.00 3.02
C LEU A 93 2.95 -7.95 4.52
N THR A 94 3.87 -7.40 5.31
CA THR A 94 3.73 -7.22 6.77
C THR A 94 3.51 -5.76 7.16
N THR A 95 3.95 -4.81 6.32
CA THR A 95 3.81 -3.38 6.55
C THR A 95 3.26 -2.67 5.32
N LEU A 96 2.16 -1.95 5.50
CA LEU A 96 1.53 -1.13 4.48
C LEU A 96 1.31 0.28 5.01
N ARG A 97 1.82 1.29 4.28
CA ARG A 97 1.60 2.71 4.61
C ARG A 97 0.91 3.45 3.47
N LEU A 98 -0.28 3.97 3.75
CA LEU A 98 -1.18 4.61 2.80
C LEU A 98 -1.61 6.00 3.30
N ASN A 99 -0.65 6.85 3.67
CA ASN A 99 -0.95 8.14 4.26
C ASN A 99 -1.33 9.13 3.15
N GLU A 100 -2.63 9.24 2.89
CA GLU A 100 -3.21 9.93 1.73
C GLU A 100 -4.44 10.74 2.17
N TYR A 101 -4.39 12.05 2.00
CA TYR A 101 -5.47 12.95 2.42
C TYR A 101 -6.84 12.64 1.79
N GLN A 102 -6.85 12.05 0.59
CA GLN A 102 -8.06 11.83 -0.20
C GLN A 102 -8.42 10.35 -0.38
N LEU A 103 -7.66 9.43 0.22
CA LEU A 103 -7.92 8.01 0.05
C LEU A 103 -9.15 7.58 0.83
N SER A 104 -10.13 7.03 0.13
CA SER A 104 -11.29 6.41 0.76
C SER A 104 -10.93 5.02 1.25
N VAL A 105 -10.84 4.80 2.56
CA VAL A 105 -10.46 3.49 3.13
C VAL A 105 -11.44 2.37 2.74
N THR A 106 -12.71 2.72 2.48
CA THR A 106 -13.75 1.78 2.02
C THR A 106 -13.50 1.24 0.61
N SER A 107 -12.64 1.90 -0.18
CA SER A 107 -12.24 1.39 -1.50
C SER A 107 -11.18 0.29 -1.40
N ILE A 108 -10.50 0.17 -0.27
CA ILE A 108 -9.37 -0.74 -0.11
C ILE A 108 -9.87 -2.14 0.24
N ASP A 109 -9.60 -3.09 -0.65
CA ASP A 109 -9.91 -4.50 -0.41
C ASP A 109 -8.73 -5.20 0.29
N PHE A 110 -8.84 -5.35 1.63
CA PHE A 110 -7.84 -6.06 2.43
C PHE A 110 -8.07 -7.58 2.49
N LYS A 111 -8.96 -8.17 1.69
CA LYS A 111 -9.39 -9.58 1.79
C LYS A 111 -8.25 -10.60 1.96
N TYR A 112 -7.09 -10.34 1.37
CA TYR A 112 -5.95 -11.25 1.40
C TYR A 112 -4.82 -10.88 2.38
N MET A 113 -4.93 -9.77 3.11
CA MET A 113 -3.84 -9.18 3.88
C MET A 113 -3.64 -9.85 5.25
N THR A 114 -3.63 -11.19 5.28
CA THR A 114 -3.57 -11.98 6.53
C THR A 114 -2.23 -11.94 7.23
N ASN A 115 -1.14 -11.56 6.56
CA ASN A 115 0.18 -11.39 7.19
C ASN A 115 0.49 -9.95 7.62
N LEU A 116 -0.44 -9.01 7.41
CA LEU A 116 -0.20 -7.61 7.71
C LEU A 116 -0.14 -7.40 9.22
N ASN A 117 0.98 -6.88 9.71
CA ASN A 117 1.18 -6.56 11.13
C ASN A 117 1.07 -5.06 11.40
N THR A 118 1.51 -4.23 10.45
CA THR A 118 1.46 -2.77 10.54
C THR A 118 0.64 -2.20 9.40
N LEU A 119 -0.43 -1.49 9.74
CA LEU A 119 -1.21 -0.66 8.83
C LEU A 119 -1.12 0.79 9.28
N ASP A 120 -0.51 1.62 8.45
CA ASP A 120 -0.43 3.06 8.65
C ASP A 120 -1.39 3.77 7.70
N LEU A 121 -2.37 4.45 8.28
CA LEU A 121 -3.36 5.27 7.58
C LEU A 121 -3.35 6.70 8.13
N ASP A 122 -2.22 7.16 8.65
CA ASP A 122 -2.06 8.52 9.15
C ASP A 122 -2.54 9.56 8.10
N ASN A 123 -3.11 10.67 8.56
CA ASN A 123 -3.61 11.78 7.73
C ASN A 123 -4.68 11.38 6.68
N ASN A 124 -5.43 10.30 6.90
CA ASN A 124 -6.55 9.92 6.02
C ASN A 124 -7.87 10.54 6.52
N ASN A 125 -8.25 11.69 5.96
CA ASN A 125 -9.43 12.47 6.41
C ASN A 125 -10.80 11.81 6.15
N TYR A 126 -10.84 10.68 5.43
CA TYR A 126 -12.08 9.94 5.18
C TYR A 126 -12.35 8.84 6.21
N ILE A 127 -11.39 8.54 7.09
CA ILE A 127 -11.52 7.45 8.07
C ILE A 127 -12.61 7.73 9.10
N ASP A 128 -12.74 8.96 9.61
CA ASP A 128 -13.77 9.34 10.60
C ASP A 128 -15.19 8.97 10.14
N LYS A 129 -15.50 9.17 8.85
CA LYS A 129 -16.81 8.85 8.26
C LYS A 129 -17.17 7.37 8.31
N VAL A 130 -16.15 6.53 8.42
CA VAL A 130 -16.26 5.09 8.24
C VAL A 130 -16.21 4.41 9.61
N ILE A 131 -15.24 4.77 10.46
CA ILE A 131 -15.09 4.16 11.78
C ILE A 131 -16.16 4.60 12.79
N ALA A 132 -16.85 5.71 12.53
CA ALA A 132 -18.02 6.12 13.31
C ALA A 132 -19.29 5.32 12.96
N SER A 133 -19.30 4.60 11.83
CA SER A 133 -20.47 3.81 11.40
C SER A 133 -20.60 2.52 12.20
N SER A 134 -21.82 2.21 12.66
CA SER A 134 -22.14 0.93 13.32
C SER A 134 -22.12 -0.27 12.38
N THR A 135 -22.22 -0.04 11.07
CA THR A 135 -22.25 -1.09 10.03
C THR A 135 -20.88 -1.38 9.43
N TRP A 136 -19.86 -0.60 9.77
CA TRP A 136 -18.52 -0.78 9.27
C TRP A 136 -17.60 -1.36 10.34
N THR A 137 -16.72 -2.26 9.91
CA THR A 137 -15.69 -2.87 10.73
C THR A 137 -14.46 -3.15 9.85
N PHE A 138 -13.27 -3.09 10.44
CA PHE A 138 -12.08 -3.59 9.74
C PHE A 138 -12.29 -5.06 9.35
N PRO A 139 -11.83 -5.51 8.17
CA PRO A 139 -12.05 -6.86 7.72
C PRO A 139 -11.27 -7.89 8.55
N LYS A 140 -11.87 -9.08 8.75
CA LYS A 140 -11.25 -10.21 9.46
C LYS A 140 -9.90 -10.66 8.92
N SER A 141 -9.60 -10.37 7.67
CA SER A 141 -8.29 -10.63 7.08
C SER A 141 -7.16 -9.85 7.75
N LEU A 142 -7.45 -8.79 8.50
CA LEU A 142 -6.46 -8.01 9.24
C LEU A 142 -6.23 -8.53 10.67
N SER A 143 -6.59 -9.78 10.98
CA SER A 143 -6.52 -10.37 12.32
C SER A 143 -5.11 -10.44 12.94
N ASN A 144 -4.05 -10.27 12.16
CA ASN A 144 -2.66 -10.27 12.64
C ASN A 144 -2.08 -8.85 12.82
N LEU A 145 -2.90 -7.81 12.67
CA LEU A 145 -2.47 -6.44 12.94
C LEU A 145 -2.08 -6.29 14.42
N THR A 146 -0.87 -5.82 14.65
CA THR A 146 -0.36 -5.45 15.97
C THR A 146 -0.19 -3.94 16.10
N THR A 147 -0.10 -3.24 14.97
CA THR A 147 0.09 -1.79 14.91
C THR A 147 -0.87 -1.19 13.88
N LEU A 148 -1.78 -0.34 14.36
CA LEU A 148 -2.67 0.45 13.52
C LEU A 148 -2.49 1.93 13.85
N ILE A 149 -2.11 2.72 12.86
CA ILE A 149 -1.82 4.16 13.02
C ILE A 149 -2.93 4.97 12.33
N LEU A 150 -3.64 5.77 13.12
CA LEU A 150 -4.77 6.61 12.69
C LEU A 150 -4.60 8.07 13.11
N ASN A 151 -3.36 8.53 13.22
CA ASN A 151 -3.09 9.93 13.58
C ASN A 151 -3.71 10.87 12.53
N TYR A 152 -4.09 12.07 12.96
CA TYR A 152 -4.60 13.14 12.09
C TYR A 152 -5.73 12.71 11.12
N CYS A 153 -6.55 11.72 11.49
CA CYS A 153 -7.67 11.23 10.67
C CYS A 153 -9.01 11.95 10.93
N ASN A 154 -8.96 13.08 11.65
CA ASN A 154 -10.14 13.86 12.07
C ASN A 154 -11.19 13.03 12.82
N ILE A 155 -10.76 12.03 13.59
CA ILE A 155 -11.65 11.11 14.30
C ILE A 155 -12.33 11.85 15.44
N THR A 156 -13.66 11.90 15.41
CA THR A 156 -14.51 12.49 16.45
C THR A 156 -15.28 11.45 17.23
N ASN A 157 -15.63 10.33 16.59
CA ASN A 157 -16.40 9.24 17.17
C ASN A 157 -15.87 7.90 16.66
N ILE A 158 -15.99 6.87 17.49
CA ILE A 158 -15.61 5.50 17.16
C ILE A 158 -16.80 4.59 17.50
N SER A 159 -17.24 3.80 16.52
CA SER A 159 -18.22 2.74 16.73
C SER A 159 -17.60 1.57 17.49
N GLU A 160 -18.36 0.96 18.39
CA GLU A 160 -17.95 -0.23 19.16
C GLU A 160 -17.52 -1.40 18.24
N ASN A 161 -18.13 -1.50 17.06
CA ASN A 161 -17.89 -2.57 16.09
C ASN A 161 -16.69 -2.30 15.17
N ALA A 162 -16.19 -1.06 15.11
CA ALA A 162 -15.17 -0.66 14.14
C ALA A 162 -13.91 -1.56 14.21
N PHE A 163 -13.55 -1.99 15.43
CA PHE A 163 -12.37 -2.78 15.73
C PHE A 163 -12.69 -4.24 16.13
N GLU A 164 -13.94 -4.70 16.00
CA GLU A 164 -14.37 -6.02 16.48
C GLU A 164 -13.52 -7.18 15.92
N ASN A 165 -13.17 -7.10 14.63
CA ASN A 165 -12.37 -8.12 13.95
C ASN A 165 -10.85 -7.99 14.16
N LEU A 166 -10.40 -6.99 14.92
CA LEU A 166 -8.99 -6.75 15.24
C LEU A 166 -8.63 -7.18 16.67
N ARG A 167 -9.57 -7.82 17.37
CA ARG A 167 -9.38 -8.35 18.73
C ARG A 167 -8.79 -9.76 18.71
#